data_AF-Q8R337-F1
#
_entry.id   AF-Q8R337-F1
#
_cell.length_a   1.000
_cell.length_b   1.000
_cell.length_c   1.000
_cell.angle_alpha   90.00
_cell.angle_beta   90.00
_cell.angle_gamma   90.00
#
_symmetry.space_group_name_H-M   'P 1'
#
loop_
_entity.id
_entity.type
_entity.pdbx_description
1 polymer ?
#
loop_
_entity_poly.entity_id
_entity_poly.type
_entity_poly.pdbx_seq_one_letter_code
_entity_poly.pdbx_strand_id
1 'polypeptide(L)'
;MKTLEAHKDPHKEVVRSAEEAASVLATSISPEQCIKVLCPIIQTADYPINLAAIKMQTKVIERVSKETLNMLLPEIMPGLIQGYDNSESSVRKACVFCLVAVHAVIGDELKPHLSQLTGSKMKLLNLYIKRAQTGSAGADPTADVSGQS
;
A
#
# COMPACT_ATOMS: atom_id res chain seq x y z
N MET A 1 -29.02 17.67 25.95
CA MET A 1 -27.89 16.81 26.32
C MET A 1 -28.27 15.39 25.92
N LYS A 2 -27.92 14.96 24.70
CA LYS A 2 -28.21 13.61 24.19
C LYS A 2 -26.92 12.80 24.22
N THR A 3 -27.04 11.67 24.89
CA THR A 3 -26.12 10.57 25.14
C THR A 3 -25.56 9.93 23.89
N LEU A 4 -24.28 9.56 23.97
CA LEU A 4 -23.68 8.29 23.49
C LEU A 4 -24.10 7.76 22.13
N GLU A 5 -23.27 8.01 21.11
CA GLU A 5 -22.87 6.96 20.16
C GLU A 5 -21.36 7.09 19.91
N ALA A 6 -20.62 6.64 20.91
CA ALA A 6 -19.21 6.34 20.77
C ALA A 6 -19.06 5.08 19.90
N HIS A 7 -19.12 5.25 18.57
CA HIS A 7 -18.49 4.30 17.65
C HIS A 7 -16.98 4.57 17.62
N LYS A 8 -16.32 4.42 18.76
CA LYS A 8 -14.90 4.12 18.80
C LYS A 8 -14.78 2.67 18.41
N ASP A 9 -14.66 2.44 17.11
CA ASP A 9 -14.39 1.14 16.52
C ASP A 9 -13.13 0.56 17.19
N PRO A 10 -13.27 -0.41 18.12
CA PRO A 10 -12.14 -0.95 18.88
C PRO A 10 -11.14 -1.63 17.95
N HIS A 11 -11.55 -1.96 16.72
CA HIS A 11 -10.69 -2.54 15.71
C HIS A 11 -9.75 -1.49 15.09
N LYS A 12 -10.14 -0.21 15.01
CA LYS A 12 -9.30 0.86 14.43
C LYS A 12 -8.15 1.27 15.36
N GLU A 13 -8.38 1.32 16.68
CA GLU A 13 -7.32 1.62 17.65
C GLU A 13 -6.32 0.45 17.77
N VAL A 14 -6.80 -0.80 17.70
CA VAL A 14 -5.92 -2.00 17.67
C VAL A 14 -5.11 -2.08 16.37
N VAL A 15 -5.73 -1.83 15.21
CA VAL A 15 -5.02 -1.79 13.93
C VAL A 15 -3.97 -0.68 13.90
N ARG A 16 -4.29 0.52 14.41
CA ARG A 16 -3.32 1.62 14.49
C ARG A 16 -2.15 1.27 15.42
N SER A 17 -2.43 0.67 16.58
CA SER A 17 -1.40 0.25 17.53
C SER A 17 -0.54 -0.87 16.95
N ALA A 18 -1.13 -1.79 16.19
CA ALA A 18 -0.40 -2.83 15.46
C ALA A 18 0.46 -2.24 14.33
N GLU A 19 -0.02 -1.21 13.63
CA GLU A 19 0.73 -0.49 12.59
C GLU A 19 1.91 0.29 13.18
N GLU A 20 1.72 0.93 14.34
CA GLU A 20 2.79 1.59 15.09
C GLU A 20 3.80 0.56 15.65
N ALA A 21 3.34 -0.56 16.22
CA ALA A 21 4.21 -1.64 16.71
C ALA A 21 4.99 -2.32 15.58
N ALA A 22 4.35 -2.54 14.43
CA ALA A 22 5.01 -3.06 13.23
C ALA A 22 6.08 -2.08 12.71
N SER A 23 5.83 -0.77 12.79
CA SER A 23 6.82 0.26 12.48
C SER A 23 8.04 0.21 13.40
N VAL A 24 7.85 -0.08 14.69
CA VAL A 24 8.92 -0.28 15.68
C VAL A 24 9.66 -1.60 15.45
N LEU A 25 8.98 -2.69 15.09
CA LEU A 25 9.66 -3.95 14.74
C LEU A 25 10.49 -3.81 13.46
N ALA A 26 10.04 -2.97 12.51
CA ALA A 26 10.78 -2.67 11.28
C ALA A 26 12.08 -1.87 11.51
N THR A 27 12.34 -1.33 12.71
CA THR A 27 13.67 -0.78 13.06
C THR A 27 14.61 -1.83 13.67
N SER A 28 14.07 -3.00 14.05
CA SER A 28 14.82 -4.10 14.67
C SER A 28 15.23 -5.19 13.67
N ILE A 29 14.68 -5.16 12.46
CA ILE A 29 14.89 -6.12 11.37
C ILE A 29 15.29 -5.33 10.12
N SER A 30 16.17 -5.87 9.26
CA SER A 30 16.53 -5.15 8.02
C SER A 30 15.28 -4.97 7.13
N PRO A 31 15.13 -3.82 6.45
CA PRO A 31 14.03 -3.58 5.53
C PRO A 31 13.82 -4.70 4.48
N GLU A 32 14.90 -5.34 4.05
CA GLU A 32 14.85 -6.48 3.11
C GLU A 32 14.14 -7.69 3.70
N GLN A 33 14.48 -8.07 4.94
CA GLN A 33 13.85 -9.21 5.61
C GLN A 33 12.38 -8.92 5.87
N CYS A 34 12.04 -7.67 6.19
CA CYS A 34 10.65 -7.26 6.34
C CYS A 34 9.86 -7.45 5.03
N ILE A 35 10.41 -7.05 3.88
CA ILE A 35 9.79 -7.27 2.57
C ILE A 35 9.58 -8.78 2.32
N LYS A 36 10.59 -9.61 2.58
CA LYS A 36 10.51 -11.07 2.39
C LYS A 36 9.42 -11.73 3.22
N VAL A 37 9.17 -11.24 4.43
CA VAL A 37 8.08 -11.74 5.29
C VAL A 37 6.73 -11.20 4.83
N LEU A 38 6.66 -9.95 4.35
CA LEU A 38 5.41 -9.32 3.93
C LEU A 38 4.88 -9.88 2.59
N CYS A 39 5.74 -10.18 1.62
CA CYS A 39 5.33 -10.72 0.31
C CYS A 39 4.34 -11.91 0.38
N PRO A 40 4.62 -13.00 1.12
CA PRO A 40 3.68 -14.11 1.22
C PRO A 40 2.38 -13.74 1.95
N ILE A 41 2.43 -12.85 2.94
CA ILE A 41 1.23 -12.37 3.65
C ILE A 41 0.33 -11.60 2.69
N ILE A 42 0.89 -10.73 1.85
CA ILE A 42 0.14 -9.97 0.84
C ILE A 42 -0.56 -10.90 -0.16
N GLN A 43 0.09 -11.98 -0.55
CA GLN A 43 -0.43 -12.93 -1.56
C GLN A 43 -1.46 -13.90 -1.00
N THR A 44 -1.33 -14.30 0.28
CA THR A 44 -2.08 -15.45 0.82
C THR A 44 -3.09 -15.06 1.90
N ALA A 45 -2.93 -13.92 2.56
CA ALA A 45 -3.83 -13.51 3.62
C ALA A 45 -5.10 -12.85 3.06
N ASP A 46 -6.18 -12.99 3.81
CA ASP A 46 -7.44 -12.32 3.53
C ASP A 46 -7.48 -10.90 4.08
N TYR A 47 -8.49 -10.15 3.65
CA TYR A 47 -8.81 -8.86 4.24
C TYR A 47 -9.21 -9.02 5.72
N PRO A 48 -8.76 -8.15 6.65
CA PRO A 48 -7.96 -6.94 6.45
C PRO A 48 -6.44 -7.12 6.57
N ILE A 49 -5.94 -8.35 6.73
CA ILE A 49 -4.53 -8.63 7.02
C ILE A 49 -3.65 -8.28 5.81
N ASN A 50 -4.05 -8.68 4.61
CA ASN A 50 -3.32 -8.33 3.38
C ASN A 50 -3.20 -6.81 3.17
N LEU A 51 -4.26 -6.05 3.49
CA LEU A 51 -4.25 -4.59 3.42
C LEU A 51 -3.21 -3.98 4.37
N ALA A 52 -3.17 -4.46 5.61
CA ALA A 52 -2.19 -4.01 6.60
C ALA A 52 -0.76 -4.33 6.12
N ALA A 53 -0.53 -5.52 5.57
CA ALA A 53 0.76 -5.92 5.03
C ALA A 53 1.21 -5.03 3.85
N ILE A 54 0.30 -4.68 2.92
CA ILE A 54 0.60 -3.77 1.80
C ILE A 54 0.98 -2.37 2.29
N LYS A 55 0.24 -1.83 3.27
CA LYS A 55 0.54 -0.52 3.87
C LYS A 55 1.91 -0.52 4.56
N MET A 56 2.18 -1.56 5.34
CA MET A 56 3.49 -1.73 5.97
C MET A 56 4.61 -1.83 4.93
N GLN A 57 4.41 -2.62 3.87
CA GLN A 57 5.39 -2.76 2.79
C GLN A 57 5.68 -1.42 2.11
N THR A 58 4.66 -0.58 1.91
CA THR A 58 4.82 0.79 1.37
C THR A 58 5.78 1.62 2.24
N LYS A 59 5.61 1.56 3.56
CA LYS A 59 6.49 2.25 4.52
C LYS A 59 7.91 1.70 4.58
N VAL A 60 8.07 0.40 4.35
CA VAL A 60 9.40 -0.21 4.26
C VAL A 60 10.10 0.23 2.97
N ILE A 61 9.39 0.23 1.84
CA ILE A 61 9.91 0.66 0.53
C ILE A 61 10.45 2.10 0.58
N GLU A 62 9.75 3.01 1.26
CA GLU A 62 10.18 4.40 1.45
C GLU A 62 11.57 4.53 2.15
N ARG A 63 12.07 3.46 2.79
CA ARG A 63 13.34 3.43 3.54
C ARG A 63 14.43 2.59 2.88
N VAL A 64 14.12 1.87 1.81
CA VAL A 64 15.05 0.94 1.14
C VAL A 64 15.83 1.68 0.06
N SER A 65 17.11 1.33 -0.11
CA SER A 65 17.93 1.90 -1.19
C SER A 65 17.41 1.47 -2.57
N LYS A 66 17.65 2.29 -3.60
CA LYS A 66 17.28 1.96 -4.98
C LYS A 66 17.86 0.61 -5.45
N GLU A 67 19.12 0.32 -5.11
CA GLU A 67 19.80 -0.91 -5.50
C GLU A 67 19.15 -2.14 -4.84
N THR A 68 18.93 -2.07 -3.54
CA THR A 68 18.26 -3.13 -2.78
C THR A 68 16.84 -3.37 -3.29
N LEU A 69 16.08 -2.31 -3.53
CA LEU A 69 14.69 -2.42 -4.00
C LEU A 69 14.62 -3.11 -5.36
N ASN A 70 15.52 -2.78 -6.29
CA ASN A 70 15.61 -3.45 -7.60
C ASN A 70 15.82 -4.97 -7.45
N MET A 71 16.66 -5.42 -6.51
CA MET A 71 16.85 -6.85 -6.24
C MET A 71 15.58 -7.53 -5.69
N LEU A 72 14.73 -6.80 -4.97
CA LEU A 72 13.51 -7.31 -4.34
C LEU A 72 12.25 -7.20 -5.23
N LEU A 73 12.30 -6.44 -6.34
CA LEU A 73 11.16 -6.28 -7.24
C LEU A 73 10.53 -7.61 -7.70
N PRO A 74 11.29 -8.66 -8.08
CA PRO A 74 10.70 -9.92 -8.50
C PRO A 74 9.84 -10.58 -7.42
N GLU A 75 10.12 -10.33 -6.14
CA GLU A 75 9.35 -10.85 -5.01
C GLU A 75 8.13 -9.96 -4.68
N ILE A 76 8.27 -8.64 -4.79
CA ILE A 76 7.22 -7.66 -4.46
C ILE A 76 6.11 -7.65 -5.53
N MET A 77 6.51 -7.64 -6.81
CA MET A 77 5.60 -7.37 -7.93
C MET A 77 4.42 -8.35 -8.03
N PRO A 78 4.59 -9.69 -7.86
CA PRO A 78 3.46 -10.61 -7.92
C PRO A 78 2.37 -10.29 -6.89
N GLY A 79 2.76 -9.92 -5.65
CA GLY A 79 1.82 -9.56 -4.60
C GLY A 79 1.06 -8.28 -4.90
N LEU A 80 1.75 -7.25 -5.42
CA LEU A 80 1.11 -5.99 -5.78
C LEU A 80 0.17 -6.12 -6.99
N ILE A 81 0.58 -6.88 -8.01
CA ILE A 81 -0.25 -7.13 -9.21
C ILE A 81 -1.51 -7.89 -8.80
N GLN A 82 -1.37 -8.97 -8.03
CA GLN A 82 -2.51 -9.73 -7.50
C GLN A 82 -3.44 -8.84 -6.68
N GLY A 83 -2.89 -8.04 -5.76
CA GLY A 83 -3.68 -7.14 -4.91
C GLY A 83 -4.37 -6.01 -5.70
N TYR A 84 -3.83 -5.62 -6.86
CA TYR A 84 -4.48 -4.64 -7.75
C TYR A 84 -5.74 -5.21 -8.43
N ASP A 85 -5.83 -6.53 -8.55
CA ASP A 85 -7.01 -7.26 -9.04
C ASP A 85 -7.95 -7.75 -7.92
N ASN A 86 -7.65 -7.42 -6.66
CA ASN A 86 -8.43 -7.87 -5.53
C ASN A 86 -9.88 -7.37 -5.57
N SER A 87 -10.84 -8.14 -5.02
CA SER A 87 -12.24 -7.73 -4.91
C SER A 87 -12.41 -6.47 -4.07
N GLU A 88 -11.59 -6.31 -3.03
CA GLU A 88 -11.64 -5.21 -2.09
C GLU A 88 -11.02 -3.92 -2.67
N SER A 89 -11.84 -2.88 -2.79
CA SER A 89 -11.40 -1.56 -3.27
C SER A 89 -10.25 -0.98 -2.44
N SER A 90 -10.25 -1.22 -1.12
CA SER A 90 -9.20 -0.75 -0.21
C SER A 90 -7.85 -1.41 -0.51
N VAL A 91 -7.84 -2.71 -0.81
CA VAL A 91 -6.64 -3.47 -1.18
C VAL A 91 -6.11 -2.97 -2.52
N ARG A 92 -6.99 -2.83 -3.53
CA ARG A 92 -6.60 -2.29 -4.84
C ARG A 92 -5.95 -0.92 -4.73
N LYS A 93 -6.57 -0.01 -3.95
CA LYS A 93 -6.04 1.34 -3.69
C LYS A 93 -4.67 1.27 -3.02
N ALA A 94 -4.50 0.47 -1.97
CA ALA A 94 -3.22 0.32 -1.27
C ALA A 94 -2.11 -0.21 -2.19
N CYS A 95 -2.40 -1.16 -3.07
CA CYS A 95 -1.43 -1.64 -4.07
C CYS A 95 -1.00 -0.53 -5.03
N VAL A 96 -1.92 0.32 -5.49
CA VAL A 96 -1.58 1.48 -6.33
C VAL A 96 -0.64 2.44 -5.60
N PHE A 97 -0.93 2.77 -4.34
CA PHE A 97 -0.05 3.62 -3.54
C PHE A 97 1.33 2.99 -3.33
N CYS A 98 1.38 1.69 -3.07
CA CYS A 98 2.64 0.96 -2.94
C CYS A 98 3.46 1.02 -4.24
N LEU A 99 2.84 0.79 -5.41
CA LEU A 99 3.49 0.91 -6.72
C LEU A 99 4.00 2.33 -7.00
N VAL A 100 3.26 3.37 -6.58
CA VAL A 100 3.72 4.76 -6.66
C VAL A 100 4.93 5.00 -5.78
N ALA A 101 4.97 4.44 -4.57
CA ALA A 101 6.14 4.51 -3.68
C ALA A 101 7.35 3.80 -4.27
N VAL A 102 7.16 2.61 -4.88
CA VAL A 102 8.24 1.92 -5.62
C VAL A 102 8.78 2.82 -6.73
N HIS A 103 7.89 3.39 -7.55
CA HIS A 103 8.28 4.31 -8.62
C HIS A 103 9.01 5.54 -8.09
N ALA A 104 8.63 6.07 -6.92
CA ALA A 104 9.32 7.21 -6.32
C ALA A 104 10.79 6.90 -5.98
N VAL A 105 11.12 5.64 -5.66
CA VAL A 105 12.47 5.21 -5.29
C VAL A 105 13.32 4.82 -6.50
N ILE A 106 12.78 4.04 -7.45
CA ILE A 106 13.56 3.51 -8.59
C ILE A 106 13.30 4.22 -9.92
N GLY A 107 12.23 5.01 -10.00
CA GLY A 107 11.82 5.72 -11.21
C GLY A 107 11.38 4.79 -12.34
N ASP A 108 11.86 5.11 -13.54
CA ASP A 108 11.50 4.43 -14.79
C ASP A 108 11.96 2.96 -14.86
N GLU A 109 12.85 2.52 -13.96
CA GLU A 109 13.26 1.11 -13.83
C GLU A 109 12.10 0.20 -13.41
N LEU A 110 10.99 0.76 -12.92
CA LEU A 110 9.78 0.01 -12.65
C LEU A 110 9.06 -0.45 -13.94
N LYS A 111 9.21 0.28 -15.06
CA LYS A 111 8.43 0.06 -16.29
C LYS A 111 8.47 -1.38 -16.83
N PRO A 112 9.62 -2.09 -16.89
CA PRO A 112 9.67 -3.47 -17.39
C PRO A 112 8.78 -4.43 -16.59
N HIS A 113 8.67 -4.21 -15.27
CA HIS A 113 7.87 -5.04 -14.38
C HIS A 113 6.36 -4.76 -14.47
N LEU A 114 5.97 -3.59 -14.97
CA LEU A 114 4.56 -3.21 -15.13
C LEU A 114 3.94 -3.73 -16.43
N SER A 115 4.73 -4.35 -17.32
CA SER A 115 4.24 -4.93 -18.59
C SER A 115 3.11 -5.96 -18.42
N GLN A 116 2.99 -6.54 -17.22
CA GLN A 116 1.93 -7.49 -16.85
C GLN A 116 0.57 -6.80 -16.56
N LEU A 117 0.55 -5.48 -16.34
CA LEU A 117 -0.68 -4.72 -16.10
C LEU A 117 -1.38 -4.41 -17.43
N THR A 118 -2.72 -4.42 -17.41
CA THR A 118 -3.51 -3.99 -18.57
C THR A 118 -3.29 -2.50 -18.86
N GLY A 119 -3.46 -2.07 -20.13
CA GLY A 119 -3.24 -0.69 -20.54
C GLY A 119 -4.03 0.35 -19.73
N SER A 120 -5.24 0.00 -19.27
CA SER A 120 -6.05 0.86 -18.40
C SER A 120 -5.45 1.03 -16.99
N LYS A 121 -4.95 -0.05 -16.38
CA LYS A 121 -4.27 0.00 -15.07
C LYS A 121 -2.97 0.77 -15.15
N MET A 122 -2.21 0.56 -16.22
CA MET A 122 -0.98 1.31 -16.49
C MET A 122 -1.26 2.82 -16.60
N LYS A 123 -2.31 3.22 -17.33
CA LYS A 123 -2.72 4.64 -17.44
C LYS A 123 -3.09 5.22 -16.07
N LEU A 124 -3.83 4.46 -15.27
CA LEU A 124 -4.23 4.90 -13.93
C LEU A 124 -3.02 5.06 -13.02
N LEU A 125 -2.11 4.08 -12.98
CA LEU A 125 -0.87 4.16 -12.19
C LEU A 125 -0.03 5.38 -12.59
N ASN A 126 0.15 5.63 -13.89
CA ASN A 126 0.88 6.80 -14.39
C ASN A 126 0.22 8.12 -13.96
N LEU A 127 -1.11 8.18 -13.90
CA LEU A 127 -1.82 9.35 -13.37
C LEU A 127 -1.49 9.59 -11.89
N TYR A 128 -1.47 8.53 -11.07
CA TYR A 128 -1.12 8.63 -9.65
C TYR A 128 0.35 9.01 -9.44
N ILE A 129 1.27 8.47 -10.23
CA ILE A 129 2.70 8.85 -10.21
C ILE A 129 2.84 10.35 -10.49
N LYS A 130 2.21 10.84 -11.57
CA LYS A 130 2.23 12.28 -11.90
C LYS A 130 1.65 13.14 -10.78
N ARG A 131 0.55 12.70 -10.16
CA ARG A 131 -0.09 13.42 -9.05
C ARG A 131 0.80 13.49 -7.80
N ALA A 132 1.52 12.41 -7.50
CA ALA A 132 2.48 12.38 -6.40
C ALA A 132 3.68 13.32 -6.63
N GLN A 133 4.14 13.45 -7.88
CA GLN A 133 5.26 14.32 -8.26
C GLN A 133 4.89 15.82 -8.27
N THR A 134 3.65 16.19 -8.58
CA THR A 134 3.21 17.59 -8.67
C THR A 134 2.78 18.21 -7.34
N GLY A 135 2.99 17.52 -6.21
CA GLY A 135 2.71 18.04 -4.87
C GLY A 135 1.22 18.19 -4.53
N SER A 136 0.31 17.82 -5.44
CA SER A 136 -1.13 17.71 -5.15
C SER A 136 -1.46 16.38 -4.45
N ALA A 137 -0.82 16.13 -3.32
CA ALA A 137 -1.27 15.15 -2.33
C ALA A 137 -2.48 15.71 -1.56
N GLY A 138 -3.52 16.12 -2.28
CA GLY A 138 -4.72 16.74 -1.72
C GLY A 138 -5.97 15.99 -2.14
N ALA A 139 -6.76 15.61 -1.15
CA ALA A 139 -8.09 14.99 -1.20
C ALA A 139 -8.14 13.50 -1.55
N ASP A 140 -8.20 12.67 -0.50
CA ASP A 140 -9.11 11.52 -0.46
C ASP A 140 -10.53 11.99 -0.83
N PRO A 141 -11.16 11.51 -1.92
CA PRO A 141 -12.57 11.78 -2.18
C PRO A 141 -13.50 10.80 -1.43
N THR A 142 -13.00 10.02 -0.46
CA THR A 142 -13.80 9.01 0.27
C THR A 142 -14.34 9.49 1.62
N ALA A 143 -14.43 10.80 1.82
CA ALA A 143 -15.11 11.39 2.97
C ALA A 143 -16.35 12.19 2.53
N ASP A 144 -17.23 11.61 1.71
CA ASP A 144 -18.68 11.91 1.76
C ASP A 144 -19.48 10.95 0.87
N VAL A 145 -19.99 9.87 1.44
CA VAL A 145 -21.34 9.36 1.13
C VAL A 145 -21.87 8.81 2.45
N SER A 146 -22.44 9.71 3.26
CA SER A 146 -23.41 9.31 4.27
C SER A 146 -24.70 10.07 3.99
N GLY A 147 -25.63 9.32 3.42
CA GLY A 147 -27.08 9.48 3.47
C GLY A 147 -27.65 10.89 3.59
N GLN A 148 -28.38 11.28 2.56
CA GLN A 148 -29.64 11.96 2.83
C GLN A 148 -30.76 11.31 2.01
N SER A 149 -31.81 11.00 2.77
CA SER A 149 -33.02 10.25 2.47
C SER A 149 -33.87 10.82 1.34
#